data_AF-A0A428Q953-F1
#
_entry.id   AF-A0A428Q953-F1
#
_cell.length_a   1.000
_cell.length_b   1.000
_cell.length_c   1.000
_cell.angle_alpha   90.00
_cell.angle_beta   90.00
_cell.angle_gamma   90.00
#
_symmetry.space_group_name_H-M   'P 1'
#
loop_
_entity.id
_entity.type
_entity.pdbx_description
1 polymer ?
#
loop_
_entity_poly.entity_id
_entity_poly.type
_entity_poly.pdbx_seq_one_letter_code
_entity_poly.pdbx_strand_id
1 'polypeptide(L)'
;MASIRQKQAIALLVISAAIFRSEVAILLITTALYLLATQRISLRTLILVFLGSFTAALAVSVPLDSYFWQKPLWPELWGFYFNAILGSSSEWGVSPWYYYFSSALPKLLLNPTAPLLMALALVQPGTSRAARDLLIPNILFVAIYSLQPHKEARFIFYVVPSLTAAAALGANYIALRAVKSALNQAITLVILLCTIASFGASVVMLLFSSLNYPGGDALRAVYAISRDDPSPIVDVHADVLTCMTGLTLFGQNPLGYPIAFPISPEPEATSPLLLFDKTEKGDQLLWQSFWERFDYVLTEDPDKVLGEWQVLGVVMGYDGIEILRPGSPAAREGEAGQEEEIVLGLGARIAAIRGFVRKYTGGWWIGPRMSPRIRILNQGK
;
A
#
# COMPACT_ATOMS: atom_id res chain seq x y z
N MET A 1 -20.91 -24.32 20.97
CA MET A 1 -20.32 -23.02 20.56
C MET A 1 -19.03 -23.13 19.74
N ALA A 2 -18.01 -23.89 20.17
CA ALA A 2 -16.73 -23.98 19.44
C ALA A 2 -16.87 -24.48 17.98
N SER A 3 -17.69 -25.51 17.74
CA SER A 3 -17.94 -26.03 16.39
C SER A 3 -18.59 -25.00 15.45
N ILE A 4 -19.46 -24.13 15.96
CA ILE A 4 -20.10 -23.07 15.15
C ILE A 4 -19.05 -22.05 14.71
N ARG A 5 -18.21 -21.58 15.64
CA ARG A 5 -17.15 -20.61 15.36
C ARG A 5 -16.13 -21.14 14.35
N GLN A 6 -15.79 -22.42 14.40
CA GLN A 6 -14.89 -23.05 13.43
C GLN A 6 -15.49 -23.08 12.03
N LYS A 7 -16.77 -23.46 11.90
CA LYS A 7 -17.48 -23.43 10.62
C LYS A 7 -17.56 -22.01 10.06
N GLN A 8 -17.85 -21.03 10.92
CA GLN A 8 -17.87 -19.61 10.54
C GLN A 8 -16.49 -19.13 10.06
N ALA A 9 -15.41 -19.46 10.78
CA ALA A 9 -14.05 -19.08 10.38
C ALA A 9 -13.67 -19.67 9.01
N ILE A 10 -13.98 -20.94 8.76
CA ILE A 10 -13.75 -21.59 7.46
C ILE A 10 -14.59 -20.92 6.37
N ALA A 11 -15.88 -20.69 6.62
CA ALA A 11 -16.78 -20.03 5.68
C ALA A 11 -16.26 -18.63 5.29
N LEU A 12 -15.81 -17.84 6.26
CA LEU A 12 -15.23 -16.53 6.02
C LEU A 12 -13.94 -16.61 5.19
N LEU A 13 -13.04 -17.54 5.52
CA LEU A 13 -11.81 -17.74 4.72
C LEU A 13 -12.12 -18.16 3.28
N VAL A 14 -13.13 -19.01 3.07
CA VAL A 14 -13.58 -19.43 1.73
C VAL A 14 -14.13 -18.24 0.95
N ILE A 15 -15.01 -17.45 1.57
CA ILE A 15 -15.57 -16.25 0.94
C ILE A 15 -14.47 -15.25 0.62
N SER A 16 -13.52 -15.03 1.54
CA SER A 16 -12.40 -14.12 1.31
C SER A 16 -11.50 -14.58 0.17
N ALA A 17 -11.21 -15.88 0.08
CA ALA A 17 -10.40 -16.44 -1.00
C ALA A 17 -11.10 -16.38 -2.37
N ALA A 18 -12.43 -16.56 -2.40
CA ALA A 18 -13.20 -16.62 -3.63
C ALA A 18 -13.59 -15.24 -4.18
N ILE A 19 -13.85 -14.25 -3.31
CA ILE A 19 -14.32 -12.91 -3.71
C ILE A 19 -13.19 -11.90 -3.74
N PHE A 20 -12.30 -11.92 -2.74
CA PHE A 20 -11.38 -10.79 -2.54
C PHE A 20 -9.96 -11.09 -2.99
N ARG A 21 -9.36 -12.20 -2.51
CA ARG A 21 -7.91 -12.46 -2.67
C ARG A 21 -7.57 -13.95 -2.66
N SER A 22 -7.19 -14.49 -3.81
CA SER A 22 -6.88 -15.91 -4.02
C SER A 22 -5.75 -16.45 -3.14
N GLU A 23 -4.78 -15.64 -2.70
CA GLU A 23 -3.71 -16.09 -1.80
C GLU A 23 -4.21 -16.57 -0.43
N VAL A 24 -5.38 -16.08 0.01
CA VAL A 24 -6.03 -16.51 1.26
C VAL A 24 -6.39 -18.00 1.20
N ALA A 25 -6.49 -18.60 0.01
CA ALA A 25 -6.70 -20.03 -0.15
C ALA A 25 -5.59 -20.86 0.53
N ILE A 26 -4.34 -20.39 0.54
CA ILE A 26 -3.26 -21.10 1.23
C ILE A 26 -3.47 -21.06 2.75
N LEU A 27 -3.90 -19.91 3.29
CA LEU A 27 -4.23 -19.76 4.72
C LEU A 27 -5.44 -20.63 5.10
N LEU A 28 -6.45 -20.72 4.22
CA LEU A 28 -7.57 -21.65 4.37
C LEU A 28 -7.08 -23.10 4.44
N ILE A 29 -6.21 -23.51 3.52
CA ILE A 29 -5.66 -24.87 3.46
C ILE A 29 -4.90 -25.20 4.74
N THR A 30 -3.96 -24.34 5.17
CA THR A 30 -3.17 -24.62 6.38
C THR A 30 -4.01 -24.64 7.64
N THR A 31 -5.04 -23.79 7.73
CA THR A 31 -6.00 -23.78 8.84
C THR A 31 -6.86 -25.05 8.84
N ALA A 32 -7.39 -25.44 7.68
CA ALA A 32 -8.21 -26.64 7.53
C ALA A 32 -7.43 -27.91 7.86
N LEU A 33 -6.20 -28.04 7.34
CA LEU A 33 -5.30 -29.16 7.64
C LEU A 33 -4.99 -29.24 9.13
N TYR A 34 -4.71 -28.10 9.78
CA TYR A 34 -4.46 -28.08 11.22
C TYR A 34 -5.70 -28.51 12.04
N LEU A 35 -6.90 -28.05 11.67
CA LEU A 35 -8.14 -28.46 12.33
C LEU A 35 -8.47 -29.94 12.14
N LEU A 36 -8.17 -30.50 10.96
CA LEU A 36 -8.30 -31.94 10.68
C LEU A 36 -7.29 -32.76 11.48
N ALA A 37 -6.01 -32.37 11.46
CA ALA A 37 -4.93 -33.05 12.18
C ALA A 37 -5.16 -33.05 13.70
N THR A 38 -5.75 -31.98 14.24
CA THR A 38 -6.13 -31.89 15.65
C THR A 38 -7.51 -32.48 15.96
N GLN A 39 -8.15 -33.15 14.99
CA GLN A 39 -9.47 -33.78 15.10
C GLN A 39 -10.58 -32.83 15.61
N ARG A 40 -10.45 -31.53 15.33
CA ARG A 40 -11.41 -30.50 15.75
C ARG A 40 -12.55 -30.32 14.77
N ILE A 41 -12.39 -30.79 13.53
CA ILE A 41 -13.42 -30.81 12.50
C ILE A 41 -13.35 -32.14 11.74
N SER A 42 -14.49 -32.66 11.30
CA SER A 42 -14.54 -33.81 10.40
C SER A 42 -14.39 -33.39 8.94
N LEU A 43 -13.78 -34.24 8.12
CA LEU A 43 -13.62 -34.00 6.68
C LEU A 43 -14.96 -33.71 6.00
N ARG A 44 -16.02 -34.47 6.35
CA ARG A 44 -17.37 -34.24 5.84
C ARG A 44 -17.87 -32.83 6.16
N THR A 45 -17.68 -32.36 7.40
CA THR A 45 -18.11 -31.00 7.79
C THR A 45 -17.32 -29.93 7.05
N LEU A 46 -16.01 -30.11 6.93
CA LEU A 46 -15.14 -29.20 6.20
C LEU A 46 -15.59 -29.05 4.74
N ILE A 47 -15.83 -30.17 4.05
CA ILE A 47 -16.29 -30.19 2.66
C ILE A 47 -17.64 -29.50 2.51
N LEU A 48 -18.60 -29.80 3.39
CA LEU A 48 -19.94 -29.19 3.31
C LEU A 48 -19.90 -27.67 3.53
N VAL A 49 -19.12 -27.20 4.51
CA VAL A 49 -18.94 -25.76 4.76
C VAL A 49 -18.22 -25.11 3.59
N PHE A 50 -17.16 -25.72 3.10
CA PHE A 50 -16.41 -25.24 1.93
C PHE A 50 -17.34 -25.09 0.72
N LEU A 51 -18.04 -26.17 0.33
CA LEU A 51 -18.87 -26.17 -0.86
C LEU A 51 -20.03 -25.17 -0.74
N GLY A 52 -20.68 -25.12 0.42
CA GLY A 52 -21.76 -24.17 0.69
C GLY A 52 -21.29 -22.71 0.59
N SER A 53 -20.21 -22.37 1.29
CA SER A 53 -19.68 -20.99 1.28
C SER A 53 -19.05 -20.61 -0.06
N PHE A 54 -18.39 -21.54 -0.75
CA PHE A 54 -17.79 -21.30 -2.06
C PHE A 54 -18.86 -21.07 -3.13
N THR A 55 -19.91 -21.89 -3.14
CA THR A 55 -21.05 -21.71 -4.05
C THR A 55 -21.73 -20.37 -3.80
N ALA A 56 -21.97 -20.01 -2.54
CA ALA A 56 -22.54 -18.71 -2.18
C ALA A 56 -21.63 -17.55 -2.62
N ALA A 57 -20.31 -17.67 -2.48
CA ALA A 57 -19.36 -16.67 -2.93
C ALA A 57 -19.38 -16.50 -4.46
N LEU A 58 -19.39 -17.60 -5.22
CA LEU A 58 -19.47 -17.54 -6.68
C LEU A 58 -20.80 -16.97 -7.18
N ALA A 59 -21.91 -17.31 -6.51
CA ALA A 59 -23.22 -16.78 -6.84
C ALA A 59 -23.32 -15.25 -6.63
N VAL A 60 -22.42 -14.66 -5.83
CA VAL A 60 -22.32 -13.21 -5.64
C VAL A 60 -21.28 -12.59 -6.57
N SER A 61 -20.05 -13.10 -6.56
CA SER A 61 -18.93 -12.53 -7.33
C SER A 61 -19.19 -12.63 -8.84
N VAL A 62 -19.50 -13.81 -9.37
CA VAL A 62 -19.57 -13.98 -10.84
C VAL A 62 -20.62 -13.07 -11.47
N PRO A 63 -21.89 -12.99 -11.00
CA PRO A 63 -22.87 -12.09 -11.61
C PRO A 63 -22.50 -10.61 -11.48
N LEU A 64 -22.02 -10.19 -10.31
CA LEU A 64 -21.69 -8.80 -10.04
C LEU A 64 -20.47 -8.35 -10.87
N ASP A 65 -19.41 -9.15 -10.86
CA ASP A 65 -18.21 -8.88 -11.64
C ASP A 65 -18.51 -8.96 -13.13
N SER A 66 -19.31 -9.93 -13.58
CA SER A 66 -19.69 -10.02 -15.00
C SER A 66 -20.51 -8.83 -15.46
N TYR A 67 -21.36 -8.27 -14.59
CA TYR A 67 -22.09 -7.04 -14.85
C TYR A 67 -21.13 -5.86 -15.04
N PHE A 68 -20.17 -5.64 -14.14
CA PHE A 68 -19.25 -4.51 -14.28
C PHE A 68 -18.25 -4.68 -15.43
N TRP A 69 -17.79 -5.92 -15.69
CA TRP A 69 -16.84 -6.21 -16.76
C TRP A 69 -17.48 -6.45 -18.13
N GLN A 70 -18.81 -6.44 -18.21
CA GLN A 70 -19.58 -6.68 -19.45
C GLN A 70 -19.24 -8.01 -20.15
N LYS A 71 -18.76 -9.00 -19.40
CA LYS A 71 -18.44 -10.36 -19.88
C LYS A 71 -18.46 -11.34 -18.71
N PRO A 72 -18.77 -12.64 -18.93
CA PRO A 72 -18.67 -13.65 -17.90
C PRO A 72 -17.26 -13.71 -17.29
N LEU A 73 -17.13 -13.35 -16.01
CA LEU A 73 -15.85 -13.22 -15.34
C LEU A 73 -15.93 -13.65 -13.87
N TRP A 74 -14.95 -14.45 -13.45
CA TRP A 74 -14.57 -14.59 -12.05
C TRP A 74 -13.17 -13.98 -11.88
N PRO A 75 -13.06 -12.76 -11.30
CA PRO A 75 -11.80 -12.04 -11.24
C PRO A 75 -10.68 -12.79 -10.55
N GLU A 76 -10.97 -13.45 -9.42
CA GLU A 76 -9.95 -14.17 -8.65
C GLU A 76 -9.37 -15.37 -9.40
N LEU A 77 -10.18 -16.07 -10.22
CA LEU A 77 -9.67 -17.15 -11.05
C LEU A 77 -8.74 -16.62 -12.14
N TRP A 78 -9.11 -15.51 -12.79
CA TRP A 78 -8.27 -14.87 -13.80
C TRP A 78 -6.99 -14.30 -13.19
N GLY A 79 -7.07 -13.67 -12.02
CA GLY A 79 -5.93 -13.17 -11.28
C GLY A 79 -4.98 -14.28 -10.87
N PHE A 80 -5.51 -15.41 -10.39
CA PHE A 80 -4.70 -16.61 -10.10
C PHE A 80 -4.04 -17.17 -11.36
N TYR A 81 -4.79 -17.32 -12.46
CA TYR A 81 -4.25 -17.82 -13.72
C TYR A 81 -3.12 -16.92 -14.24
N PHE A 82 -3.34 -15.62 -14.29
CA PHE A 82 -2.34 -14.66 -14.77
C PHE A 82 -1.10 -14.63 -13.87
N ASN A 83 -1.27 -14.56 -12.55
CA ASN A 83 -0.13 -14.36 -11.65
C ASN A 83 0.63 -15.64 -11.30
N ALA A 84 -0.10 -16.74 -11.07
CA ALA A 84 0.47 -18.00 -10.56
C ALA A 84 0.75 -19.01 -11.67
N ILE A 85 -0.07 -19.06 -12.74
CA ILE A 85 0.11 -20.02 -13.84
C ILE A 85 0.99 -19.42 -14.95
N LEU A 86 0.71 -18.20 -15.41
CA LEU A 86 1.54 -17.55 -16.44
C LEU A 86 2.86 -16.99 -15.90
N GLY A 87 2.99 -16.83 -14.58
CA GLY A 87 4.22 -16.34 -13.95
C GLY A 87 4.48 -14.84 -14.10
N SER A 88 3.51 -14.07 -14.61
CA SER A 88 3.63 -12.62 -14.85
C SER A 88 3.92 -11.80 -13.58
N SER A 89 3.63 -12.36 -12.40
CA SER A 89 4.00 -11.73 -11.13
C SER A 89 5.51 -11.51 -10.98
N SER A 90 6.35 -12.31 -11.66
CA SER A 90 7.81 -12.16 -11.64
C SER A 90 8.32 -10.88 -12.32
N GLU A 91 7.53 -10.25 -13.19
CA GLU A 91 7.87 -8.98 -13.85
C GLU A 91 7.98 -7.83 -12.84
N TRP A 92 7.31 -7.95 -11.69
CA TRP A 92 7.35 -6.99 -10.59
C TRP A 92 8.50 -7.26 -9.59
N GLY A 93 9.49 -8.05 -10.02
CA GLY A 93 10.69 -8.40 -9.26
C GLY A 93 10.55 -9.70 -8.46
N VAL A 94 11.69 -10.29 -8.13
CA VAL A 94 11.78 -11.55 -7.37
C VAL A 94 12.60 -11.36 -6.10
N SER A 95 12.30 -12.15 -5.07
CA SER A 95 13.02 -12.13 -3.80
C SER A 95 13.33 -13.55 -3.32
N PRO A 96 14.43 -13.76 -2.58
CA PRO A 96 14.79 -15.07 -2.03
C PRO A 96 13.67 -15.69 -1.20
N TRP A 97 13.63 -17.03 -1.11
CA TRP A 97 12.58 -17.76 -0.38
C TRP A 97 12.47 -17.31 1.09
N TYR A 98 13.58 -16.95 1.73
CA TYR A 98 13.61 -16.49 3.13
C TYR A 98 13.21 -15.02 3.34
N TYR A 99 12.85 -14.27 2.29
CA TYR A 99 12.50 -12.85 2.38
C TYR A 99 11.37 -12.56 3.37
N TYR A 100 10.32 -13.39 3.39
CA TYR A 100 9.21 -13.17 4.32
C TYR A 100 9.65 -13.28 5.78
N PHE A 101 10.52 -14.23 6.12
CA PHE A 101 11.01 -14.42 7.49
C PHE A 101 12.08 -13.40 7.89
N SER A 102 12.95 -13.01 6.96
CA SER A 102 14.08 -12.10 7.23
C SER A 102 13.71 -10.63 7.18
N SER A 103 12.75 -10.24 6.34
CA SER A 103 12.45 -8.83 6.05
C SER A 103 10.99 -8.48 6.30
N ALA A 104 10.05 -9.20 5.70
CA ALA A 104 8.63 -8.82 5.76
C ALA A 104 8.02 -9.00 7.16
N LEU A 105 8.21 -10.16 7.80
CA LEU A 105 7.68 -10.43 9.13
C LEU A 105 8.27 -9.50 10.20
N PRO A 106 9.58 -9.23 10.26
CA PRO A 106 10.13 -8.22 11.17
C PRO A 106 9.54 -6.82 10.94
N LYS A 107 9.32 -6.43 9.68
CA LYS A 107 8.68 -5.15 9.35
C LYS A 107 7.21 -5.10 9.78
N LEU A 108 6.47 -6.18 9.58
CA LEU A 108 5.06 -6.31 9.97
C LEU A 108 4.88 -6.44 11.49
N LEU A 109 5.83 -7.07 12.18
CA LEU A 109 5.88 -7.25 13.63
C LEU A 109 6.97 -6.36 14.22
N LEU A 110 6.85 -5.05 14.00
CA LEU A 110 7.87 -4.06 14.37
C LEU A 110 8.24 -4.07 15.87
N ASN A 111 7.41 -4.66 16.73
CA ASN A 111 7.71 -4.82 18.15
C ASN A 111 8.77 -5.91 18.37
N PRO A 112 9.99 -5.56 18.81
CA PRO A 112 11.09 -6.50 18.95
C PRO A 112 10.84 -7.56 20.02
N THR A 113 9.90 -7.32 20.95
CA THR A 113 9.55 -8.29 21.99
C THR A 113 8.62 -9.40 21.47
N ALA A 114 7.93 -9.19 20.34
CA ALA A 114 6.90 -10.11 19.87
C ALA A 114 7.40 -11.55 19.65
N PRO A 115 8.56 -11.82 19.01
CA PRO A 115 9.09 -13.17 18.87
C PRO A 115 9.35 -13.87 20.20
N LEU A 116 9.90 -13.15 21.18
CA LEU A 116 10.19 -13.67 22.52
C LEU A 116 8.90 -13.99 23.28
N LEU A 117 7.90 -13.13 23.16
CA LEU A 117 6.59 -13.32 23.79
C LEU A 117 5.82 -14.50 23.16
N MET A 118 5.91 -14.69 21.85
CA MET A 118 5.37 -15.87 21.17
C MET A 118 6.06 -17.16 21.65
N ALA A 119 7.39 -17.15 21.79
CA ALA A 119 8.14 -18.29 22.33
C ALA A 119 7.73 -18.59 23.78
N LEU A 120 7.59 -17.57 24.63
CA LEU A 120 7.08 -17.74 25.98
C LEU A 120 5.68 -18.36 25.97
N ALA A 121 4.77 -17.85 25.13
CA ALA A 121 3.41 -18.36 25.03
C ALA A 121 3.36 -19.85 24.62
N LEU A 122 4.32 -20.30 23.79
CA LEU A 122 4.45 -21.70 23.37
C LEU A 122 4.99 -22.63 24.47
N VAL A 123 5.91 -22.13 25.31
CA VAL A 123 6.53 -22.92 26.38
C VAL A 123 5.60 -23.05 27.59
N GLN A 124 4.82 -22.02 27.91
CA GLN A 124 3.97 -22.02 29.09
C GLN A 124 2.75 -22.96 28.93
N PRO A 125 2.54 -23.94 29.82
CA PRO A 125 1.46 -24.92 29.67
C PRO A 125 0.07 -24.29 29.51
N GLY A 126 -0.22 -23.23 30.28
CA GLY A 126 -1.51 -22.53 30.27
C GLY A 126 -1.84 -21.77 28.98
N THR A 127 -0.84 -21.45 28.14
CA THR A 127 -1.03 -20.68 26.90
C THR A 127 -0.63 -21.46 25.65
N SER A 128 0.17 -22.52 25.80
CA SER A 128 0.79 -23.27 24.69
C SER A 128 -0.21 -23.75 23.64
N ARG A 129 -1.38 -24.25 24.05
CA ARG A 129 -2.42 -24.72 23.13
C ARG A 129 -2.99 -23.58 22.28
N ALA A 130 -3.33 -22.46 22.91
CA ALA A 130 -3.86 -21.28 22.21
C ALA A 130 -2.79 -20.66 21.30
N ALA A 131 -1.54 -20.61 21.75
CA ALA A 131 -0.42 -20.14 20.94
C ALA A 131 -0.21 -21.02 19.69
N ARG A 132 -0.25 -22.35 19.83
CA ARG A 132 -0.14 -23.28 18.69
C ARG A 132 -1.28 -23.09 17.68
N ASP A 133 -2.51 -22.90 18.17
CA ASP A 133 -3.69 -22.68 17.33
C ASP A 133 -3.57 -21.39 16.49
N LEU A 134 -2.90 -20.37 17.02
CA LEU A 134 -2.65 -19.10 16.32
C LEU A 134 -1.41 -19.13 15.42
N LEU A 135 -0.36 -19.84 15.84
CA LEU A 135 0.94 -19.80 15.14
C LEU A 135 1.04 -20.82 14.01
N ILE A 136 0.64 -22.07 14.23
CA ILE A 136 0.94 -23.17 13.29
C ILE A 136 0.34 -22.93 11.89
N PRO A 137 -0.97 -22.64 11.74
CA PRO A 137 -1.55 -22.39 10.42
C PRO A 137 -0.92 -21.19 9.70
N ASN A 138 -0.63 -20.13 10.45
CA ASN A 138 -0.12 -18.87 9.93
C ASN A 138 1.36 -18.97 9.50
N ILE A 139 2.20 -19.65 10.28
CA ILE A 139 3.60 -19.89 9.90
C ILE A 139 3.70 -20.86 8.73
N LEU A 140 2.86 -21.90 8.68
CA LEU A 140 2.77 -22.79 7.52
C LEU A 140 2.32 -22.02 6.27
N PHE A 141 1.36 -21.11 6.40
CA PHE A 141 0.92 -20.26 5.30
C PHE A 141 2.08 -19.42 4.75
N VAL A 142 2.83 -18.73 5.62
CA VAL A 142 4.01 -17.95 5.20
C VAL A 142 5.08 -18.84 4.57
N ALA A 143 5.33 -20.02 5.13
CA ALA A 143 6.32 -20.95 4.60
C ALA A 143 5.95 -21.47 3.19
N ILE A 144 4.69 -21.80 2.95
CA ILE A 144 4.22 -22.23 1.62
C ILE A 144 4.26 -21.04 0.64
N TYR A 145 3.75 -19.87 1.05
CA TYR A 145 3.75 -18.69 0.19
C TYR A 145 5.16 -18.18 -0.13
N SER A 146 6.15 -18.48 0.73
CA SER A 146 7.57 -18.18 0.49
C SER A 146 8.17 -18.87 -0.74
N LEU A 147 7.55 -19.95 -1.22
CA LEU A 147 7.99 -20.64 -2.44
C LEU A 147 7.70 -19.83 -3.71
N GLN A 148 6.75 -18.90 -3.65
CA GLN A 148 6.41 -18.07 -4.80
C GLN A 148 7.52 -17.01 -5.03
N PRO A 149 8.05 -16.82 -6.26
CA PRO A 149 9.19 -15.92 -6.52
C PRO A 149 8.96 -14.43 -6.19
N HIS A 150 7.80 -13.89 -6.57
CA HIS A 150 7.43 -12.47 -6.41
C HIS A 150 6.76 -12.17 -5.06
N LYS A 151 7.49 -11.48 -4.18
CA LYS A 151 7.06 -11.33 -2.79
C LYS A 151 6.68 -9.91 -2.45
N GLU A 152 5.53 -9.75 -1.81
CA GLU A 152 5.09 -8.48 -1.24
C GLU A 152 4.56 -8.68 0.17
N ALA A 153 4.80 -7.71 1.06
CA ALA A 153 4.35 -7.78 2.45
C ALA A 153 2.81 -7.91 2.56
N ARG A 154 2.06 -7.35 1.59
CA ARG A 154 0.59 -7.42 1.57
C ARG A 154 0.05 -8.85 1.43
N PHE A 155 0.78 -9.74 0.74
CA PHE A 155 0.33 -11.11 0.51
C PHE A 155 0.30 -11.94 1.79
N ILE A 156 1.16 -11.62 2.76
CA ILE A 156 1.19 -12.32 4.05
C ILE A 156 0.56 -11.53 5.20
N PHE A 157 0.01 -10.34 4.93
CA PHE A 157 -0.47 -9.42 5.96
C PHE A 157 -1.51 -10.04 6.91
N TYR A 158 -2.27 -11.02 6.44
CA TYR A 158 -3.32 -11.71 7.20
C TYR A 158 -2.83 -12.43 8.47
N VAL A 159 -1.53 -12.70 8.58
CA VAL A 159 -0.98 -13.36 9.78
C VAL A 159 -0.83 -12.43 10.97
N VAL A 160 -0.76 -11.11 10.73
CA VAL A 160 -0.44 -10.11 11.77
C VAL A 160 -1.37 -10.21 12.99
N PRO A 161 -2.71 -10.26 12.84
CA PRO A 161 -3.59 -10.40 14.00
C PRO A 161 -3.34 -11.68 14.81
N SER A 162 -3.05 -12.79 14.15
CA SER A 162 -2.82 -14.08 14.84
C SER A 162 -1.48 -14.11 15.56
N LEU A 163 -0.41 -13.62 14.92
CA LEU A 163 0.93 -13.57 15.52
C LEU A 163 0.98 -12.58 16.70
N THR A 164 0.35 -11.41 16.57
CA THR A 164 0.26 -10.43 17.66
C THR A 164 -0.62 -10.93 18.82
N ALA A 165 -1.71 -11.65 18.55
CA ALA A 165 -2.49 -12.32 19.58
C ALA A 165 -1.68 -13.40 20.33
N ALA A 166 -0.86 -14.17 19.62
CA ALA A 166 0.03 -15.15 20.26
C ALA A 166 1.09 -14.47 21.15
N ALA A 167 1.66 -13.35 20.71
CA ALA A 167 2.56 -12.54 21.53
C ALA A 167 1.83 -11.97 22.78
N ALA A 168 0.57 -11.53 22.63
CA ALA A 168 -0.23 -11.01 23.73
C ALA A 168 -0.49 -12.06 24.84
N LEU A 169 -0.60 -13.35 24.50
CA LEU A 169 -0.68 -14.42 25.50
C LEU A 169 0.56 -14.45 26.41
N GLY A 170 1.76 -14.32 25.81
CA GLY A 170 3.03 -14.25 26.54
C GLY A 170 3.13 -12.98 27.39
N ALA A 171 2.72 -11.83 26.82
CA ALA A 171 2.71 -10.56 27.54
C ALA A 171 1.79 -10.61 28.77
N ASN A 172 0.57 -11.14 28.59
CA ASN A 172 -0.41 -11.30 29.66
C ASN A 172 0.09 -12.22 30.78
N TYR A 173 0.78 -13.32 30.42
CA TYR A 173 1.39 -14.21 31.41
C TYR A 173 2.36 -13.48 32.36
N ILE A 174 3.18 -12.58 31.82
CA ILE A 174 4.13 -11.77 32.59
C ILE A 174 3.37 -10.71 33.40
N ALA A 175 2.45 -9.99 32.77
CA ALA A 175 1.70 -8.89 33.40
C ALA A 175 0.91 -9.35 34.63
N LEU A 176 0.25 -10.51 34.57
CA LEU A 176 -0.46 -11.09 35.72
C LEU A 176 0.46 -11.42 36.91
N ARG A 177 1.78 -11.53 36.68
CA ARG A 177 2.80 -11.79 37.70
C ARG A 177 3.60 -10.55 38.09
N ALA A 178 3.32 -9.40 37.49
CA ALA A 178 3.97 -8.14 37.82
C ALA A 178 3.71 -7.73 39.28
N VAL A 179 2.50 -7.96 39.81
CA VAL A 179 2.18 -7.66 41.22
C VAL A 179 3.11 -8.38 42.21
N LYS A 180 3.66 -9.54 41.82
CA LYS A 180 4.45 -10.41 42.71
C LYS A 180 5.97 -10.29 42.52
N SER A 181 6.44 -9.54 41.54
CA SER A 181 7.87 -9.51 41.20
C SER A 181 8.27 -8.20 40.53
N ALA A 182 9.23 -7.48 41.11
CA ALA A 182 9.81 -6.27 40.54
C ALA A 182 10.42 -6.51 39.14
N LEU A 183 10.99 -7.71 38.91
CA LEU A 183 11.48 -8.09 37.59
C LEU A 183 10.33 -8.14 36.57
N ASN A 184 9.21 -8.78 36.91
CA ASN A 184 8.04 -8.81 36.01
C ASN A 184 7.43 -7.42 35.80
N GLN A 185 7.45 -6.54 36.81
CA GLN A 185 7.04 -5.13 36.63
C GLN A 185 7.94 -4.43 35.62
N ALA A 186 9.26 -4.57 35.76
CA ALA A 186 10.22 -3.99 34.83
C ALA A 186 10.03 -4.55 33.40
N ILE A 187 9.84 -5.86 33.25
CA ILE A 187 9.58 -6.48 31.94
C ILE A 187 8.26 -5.98 31.34
N THR A 188 7.19 -5.87 32.13
CA THR A 188 5.91 -5.32 31.66
C THR A 188 6.06 -3.86 31.21
N LEU A 189 6.82 -3.04 31.94
CA LEU A 189 7.14 -1.68 31.52
C LEU A 189 7.91 -1.66 30.19
N VAL A 190 8.92 -2.53 30.02
CA VAL A 190 9.66 -2.66 28.75
C VAL A 190 8.73 -3.05 27.60
N ILE A 191 7.83 -4.02 27.78
CA ILE A 191 6.86 -4.42 26.74
C ILE A 191 5.96 -3.23 26.35
N LEU A 192 5.49 -2.45 27.32
CA LEU A 192 4.67 -1.26 27.08
C LEU A 192 5.46 -0.20 26.29
N LEU A 193 6.67 0.13 26.73
CA LEU A 193 7.54 1.10 26.07
C LEU A 193 7.90 0.66 24.66
N CYS A 194 8.21 -0.63 24.44
CA CYS A 194 8.44 -1.17 23.09
C CYS A 194 7.20 -1.05 22.21
N THR A 195 6.00 -1.27 22.76
CA THR A 195 4.75 -1.12 21.98
C THR A 195 4.53 0.32 21.54
N ILE A 196 4.74 1.29 22.44
CA ILE A 196 4.65 2.73 22.13
C ILE A 196 5.73 3.12 21.12
N ALA A 197 6.96 2.66 21.30
CA ALA A 197 8.06 2.92 20.38
C ALA A 197 7.79 2.35 18.97
N SER A 198 7.26 1.13 18.88
CA SER A 198 6.86 0.54 17.59
C SER A 198 5.72 1.28 16.94
N PHE A 199 4.74 1.77 17.71
CA PHE A 199 3.69 2.64 17.17
C PHE A 199 4.29 3.93 16.59
N GLY A 200 5.15 4.62 17.35
CA GLY A 200 5.85 5.82 16.87
C GLY A 200 6.70 5.54 15.61
N ALA A 201 7.45 4.45 15.60
CA ALA A 201 8.24 4.05 14.43
C ALA A 201 7.36 3.73 13.21
N SER A 202 6.20 3.09 13.41
CA SER A 202 5.23 2.84 12.33
C SER A 202 4.64 4.14 11.79
N VAL A 203 4.38 5.14 12.64
CA VAL A 203 3.93 6.48 12.19
C VAL A 203 5.02 7.16 11.38
N VAL A 204 6.28 7.11 11.82
CA VAL A 204 7.41 7.66 11.04
C VAL A 204 7.51 6.97 9.69
N MET A 205 7.47 5.63 9.64
CA MET A 205 7.47 4.88 8.37
C MET A 205 6.30 5.28 7.46
N LEU A 206 5.10 5.51 8.02
CA LEU A 206 3.94 5.98 7.27
C LEU A 206 4.18 7.39 6.68
N LEU A 207 4.75 8.30 7.46
CA LEU A 207 5.09 9.65 7.00
C LEU A 207 6.13 9.65 5.89
N PHE A 208 7.14 8.77 5.94
CA PHE A 208 8.06 8.58 4.83
C PHE A 208 7.36 7.95 3.62
N SER A 209 6.50 6.96 3.85
CA SER A 209 5.79 6.27 2.77
C SER A 209 4.83 7.19 2.02
N SER A 210 4.25 8.21 2.66
CA SER A 210 3.36 9.16 1.99
C SER A 210 4.09 10.03 0.95
N LEU A 211 5.40 10.18 1.07
CA LEU A 211 6.26 10.91 0.13
C LEU A 211 6.54 10.13 -1.16
N ASN A 212 6.15 8.85 -1.23
CA ASN A 212 6.22 8.04 -2.45
C ASN A 212 5.00 8.21 -3.37
N TYR A 213 4.15 9.21 -3.11
CA TYR A 213 2.94 9.49 -3.90
C TYR A 213 2.99 10.87 -4.59
N PRO A 214 4.01 11.18 -5.42
CA PRO A 214 4.10 12.46 -6.12
C PRO A 214 2.92 12.70 -7.06
N GLY A 215 2.32 11.69 -7.69
CA GLY A 215 1.17 11.86 -8.58
C GLY A 215 -0.06 12.44 -7.88
N GLY A 216 -0.28 12.07 -6.62
CA GLY A 216 -1.35 12.67 -5.79
C GLY A 216 -1.05 14.12 -5.39
N ASP A 217 0.22 14.49 -5.29
CA ASP A 217 0.65 15.85 -5.00
C ASP A 217 0.61 16.73 -6.27
N ALA A 218 1.00 16.17 -7.41
CA ALA A 218 0.83 16.79 -8.74
C ALA A 218 -0.63 17.06 -9.06
N LEU A 219 -1.53 16.14 -8.73
CA LEU A 219 -2.96 16.35 -8.84
C LEU A 219 -3.45 17.56 -8.03
N ARG A 220 -2.99 17.70 -6.78
CA ARG A 220 -3.35 18.87 -5.95
C ARG A 220 -2.76 20.16 -6.51
N ALA A 221 -1.53 20.10 -7.02
CA ALA A 221 -0.86 21.25 -7.61
C ALA A 221 -1.56 21.73 -8.88
N VAL A 222 -1.96 20.83 -9.80
CA VAL A 222 -2.67 21.23 -11.00
C VAL A 222 -4.03 21.85 -10.68
N TYR A 223 -4.80 21.29 -9.73
CA TYR A 223 -6.05 21.92 -9.27
C TYR A 223 -5.84 23.32 -8.67
N ALA A 224 -4.71 23.53 -7.96
CA ALA A 224 -4.39 24.84 -7.41
C ALA A 224 -3.98 25.84 -8.49
N ILE A 225 -3.24 25.39 -9.50
CA ILE A 225 -2.77 26.20 -10.64
C ILE A 225 -3.95 26.58 -11.55
N SER A 226 -4.81 25.61 -11.88
CA SER A 226 -5.93 25.81 -12.79
C SER A 226 -7.16 26.45 -12.12
N ARG A 227 -7.08 26.81 -10.83
CA ARG A 227 -8.25 27.29 -10.08
C ARG A 227 -8.91 28.51 -10.72
N ASP A 228 -8.08 29.41 -11.24
CA ASP A 228 -8.48 30.69 -11.82
C ASP A 228 -8.49 30.65 -13.36
N ASP A 229 -8.45 29.44 -13.95
CA ASP A 229 -8.53 29.28 -15.41
C ASP A 229 -9.92 29.72 -15.92
N PRO A 230 -10.00 30.56 -16.96
CA PRO A 230 -11.27 31.01 -17.51
C PRO A 230 -12.04 29.88 -18.22
N SER A 231 -11.36 28.79 -18.59
CA SER A 231 -11.97 27.67 -19.30
C SER A 231 -12.82 26.84 -18.34
N PRO A 232 -14.09 26.52 -18.64
CA PRO A 232 -14.92 25.74 -17.73
C PRO A 232 -14.48 24.27 -17.63
N ILE A 233 -13.76 23.79 -18.64
CA ILE A 233 -13.21 22.44 -18.74
C ILE A 233 -11.73 22.59 -19.09
N VAL A 234 -10.89 21.82 -18.40
CA VAL A 234 -9.44 21.79 -18.58
C VAL A 234 -9.02 20.35 -18.85
N ASP A 235 -8.38 20.12 -20.00
CA ASP A 235 -7.93 18.78 -20.39
C ASP A 235 -6.49 18.54 -19.91
N VAL A 236 -6.29 17.45 -19.18
CA VAL A 236 -5.02 17.10 -18.53
C VAL A 236 -4.57 15.71 -18.97
N HIS A 237 -3.36 15.57 -19.48
CA HIS A 237 -2.75 14.25 -19.66
C HIS A 237 -1.93 13.88 -18.43
N ALA A 238 -2.08 12.63 -17.95
CA ALA A 238 -1.29 12.09 -16.86
C ALA A 238 -0.56 10.82 -17.29
N ASP A 239 0.77 10.86 -17.14
CA ASP A 239 1.63 9.73 -17.47
C ASP A 239 1.50 8.56 -16.49
N VAL A 240 2.27 7.50 -16.78
CA VAL A 240 2.27 6.26 -16.01
C VAL A 240 2.67 6.50 -14.56
N LEU A 241 3.75 7.24 -14.32
CA LEU A 241 4.23 7.49 -12.96
C LEU A 241 3.19 8.27 -12.15
N THR A 242 2.59 9.30 -12.73
CA THR A 242 1.52 10.09 -12.11
C THR A 242 0.33 9.20 -11.75
N CYS A 243 -0.09 8.33 -12.69
CA CYS A 243 -1.17 7.38 -12.49
C CYS A 243 -0.89 6.38 -11.35
N MET A 244 0.33 5.82 -11.31
CA MET A 244 0.73 4.83 -10.32
C MET A 244 0.98 5.42 -8.92
N THR A 245 1.21 6.73 -8.83
CA THR A 245 1.64 7.39 -7.59
C THR A 245 0.63 8.40 -7.03
N GLY A 246 -0.66 8.29 -7.37
CA GLY A 246 -1.72 8.94 -6.59
C GLY A 246 -2.83 9.64 -7.38
N LEU A 247 -2.87 9.52 -8.70
CA LEU A 247 -4.05 9.94 -9.48
C LEU A 247 -5.20 8.94 -9.31
N THR A 248 -6.01 9.14 -8.28
CA THR A 248 -7.17 8.29 -7.96
C THR A 248 -8.46 8.81 -8.59
N LEU A 249 -9.45 7.92 -8.79
CA LEU A 249 -10.79 8.29 -9.27
C LEU A 249 -11.48 9.33 -8.37
N PHE A 250 -11.30 9.21 -7.05
CA PHE A 250 -11.83 10.18 -6.09
C PHE A 250 -11.10 11.53 -6.17
N GLY A 251 -9.80 11.51 -6.41
CA GLY A 251 -8.99 12.72 -6.53
C GLY A 251 -9.28 13.49 -7.82
N GLN A 252 -9.43 12.79 -8.95
CA GLN A 252 -9.68 13.43 -10.25
C GLN A 252 -11.12 13.94 -10.43
N ASN A 253 -12.05 13.46 -9.60
CA ASN A 253 -13.47 13.82 -9.68
C ASN A 253 -14.06 14.04 -8.29
N PRO A 254 -13.61 15.09 -7.58
CA PRO A 254 -14.05 15.38 -6.22
C PRO A 254 -15.55 15.73 -6.17
N LEU A 255 -16.12 16.22 -7.26
CA LEU A 255 -17.53 16.62 -7.39
C LEU A 255 -18.46 15.45 -7.76
N GLY A 256 -17.91 14.28 -8.08
CA GLY A 256 -18.71 13.08 -8.36
C GLY A 256 -19.49 13.14 -9.67
N TYR A 257 -19.02 13.91 -10.66
CA TYR A 257 -19.66 13.96 -11.98
C TYR A 257 -19.70 12.58 -12.64
N PRO A 258 -20.76 12.25 -13.38
CA PRO A 258 -20.86 11.00 -14.10
C PRO A 258 -20.05 11.06 -15.40
N ILE A 259 -18.72 10.94 -15.30
CA ILE A 259 -17.74 11.13 -16.41
C ILE A 259 -17.98 10.23 -17.63
N ALA A 260 -18.80 9.18 -17.48
CA ALA A 260 -19.24 8.35 -18.59
C ALA A 260 -20.28 9.01 -19.53
N PHE A 261 -20.81 10.17 -19.15
CA PHE A 261 -21.81 10.93 -19.91
C PHE A 261 -21.32 12.35 -20.19
N PRO A 262 -21.87 13.04 -21.21
CA PRO A 262 -21.55 14.45 -21.45
C PRO A 262 -21.79 15.28 -20.20
N ILE A 263 -20.75 15.98 -19.74
CA ILE A 263 -20.80 16.81 -18.53
C ILE A 263 -21.10 18.24 -18.96
N SER A 264 -22.13 18.83 -18.36
CA SER A 264 -22.34 20.27 -18.41
C SER A 264 -21.87 20.85 -17.07
N PRO A 265 -20.74 21.58 -17.04
CA PRO A 265 -20.26 22.19 -15.80
C PRO A 265 -21.31 23.14 -15.22
N GLU A 266 -21.38 23.24 -13.89
CA GLU A 266 -22.36 24.12 -13.25
C GLU A 266 -22.10 25.59 -13.63
N PRO A 267 -23.13 26.38 -13.96
CA PRO A 267 -22.96 27.78 -14.39
C PRO A 267 -22.27 28.69 -13.37
N GLU A 268 -22.27 28.30 -12.09
CA GLU A 268 -21.68 29.04 -10.96
C GLU A 268 -20.40 28.38 -10.42
N ALA A 269 -19.84 27.39 -11.13
CA ALA A 269 -18.63 26.72 -10.68
C ALA A 269 -17.44 27.69 -10.60
N THR A 270 -16.81 27.76 -9.43
CA THR A 270 -15.67 28.65 -9.15
C THR A 270 -14.32 28.03 -9.53
N SER A 271 -14.31 26.81 -10.07
CA SER A 271 -13.10 26.13 -10.52
C SER A 271 -13.43 25.22 -11.69
N PRO A 272 -12.51 25.08 -12.66
CA PRO A 272 -12.76 24.27 -13.84
C PRO A 272 -12.88 22.79 -13.52
N LEU A 273 -13.60 22.08 -14.38
CA LEU A 273 -13.62 20.63 -14.38
C LEU A 273 -12.38 20.10 -15.10
N LEU A 274 -11.53 19.36 -14.38
CA LEU A 274 -10.36 18.72 -14.97
C LEU A 274 -10.72 17.34 -15.52
N LEU A 275 -10.46 17.13 -16.81
CA LEU A 275 -10.63 15.85 -17.48
C LEU A 275 -9.25 15.21 -17.70
N PHE A 276 -9.09 13.97 -17.24
CA PHE A 276 -7.80 13.29 -17.28
C PHE A 276 -7.74 12.22 -18.38
N ASP A 277 -6.81 12.38 -19.30
CA ASP A 277 -6.36 11.31 -20.19
C ASP A 277 -5.21 10.51 -19.55
N LYS A 278 -5.25 9.19 -19.69
CA LYS A 278 -4.28 8.26 -19.11
C LYS A 278 -3.72 7.30 -20.17
N THR A 279 -3.62 7.78 -21.40
CA THR A 279 -3.13 6.97 -22.51
C THR A 279 -1.69 6.52 -22.21
N GLU A 280 -1.50 5.23 -21.92
CA GLU A 280 -0.19 4.65 -21.59
C GLU A 280 0.62 4.28 -22.84
N LYS A 281 -0.03 3.71 -23.86
CA LYS A 281 0.63 3.11 -25.02
C LYS A 281 -0.11 3.42 -26.31
N GLY A 282 0.66 3.54 -27.39
CA GLY A 282 0.16 3.65 -28.76
C GLY A 282 0.93 4.68 -29.57
N ASP A 283 0.89 4.52 -30.90
CA ASP A 283 1.58 5.41 -31.84
C ASP A 283 1.11 6.86 -31.73
N GLN A 284 -0.09 7.08 -31.19
CA GLN A 284 -0.65 8.41 -30.94
C GLN A 284 0.20 9.29 -30.01
N LEU A 285 0.96 8.71 -29.08
CA LEU A 285 1.88 9.48 -28.22
C LEU A 285 3.05 10.10 -29.00
N LEU A 286 3.32 9.60 -30.21
CA LEU A 286 4.33 10.13 -31.12
C LEU A 286 3.80 11.26 -32.01
N TRP A 287 2.51 11.59 -31.93
CA TRP A 287 1.89 12.62 -32.75
C TRP A 287 1.80 13.92 -31.97
N GLN A 288 2.32 15.01 -32.54
CA GLN A 288 2.19 16.33 -31.91
C GLN A 288 0.72 16.73 -31.69
N SER A 289 -0.18 16.37 -32.62
CA SER A 289 -1.62 16.61 -32.52
C SER A 289 -2.30 15.93 -31.32
N PHE A 290 -1.71 14.86 -30.78
CA PHE A 290 -2.18 14.25 -29.54
C PHE A 290 -1.91 15.16 -28.34
N TRP A 291 -0.76 15.81 -28.30
CA TRP A 291 -0.35 16.66 -27.19
C TRP A 291 -1.06 18.01 -27.22
N GLU A 292 -1.33 18.54 -28.42
CA GLU A 292 -1.95 19.85 -28.63
C GLU A 292 -3.38 19.99 -28.08
N ARG A 293 -4.03 18.87 -27.72
CA ARG A 293 -5.39 18.86 -27.17
C ARG A 293 -5.45 19.08 -25.66
N PHE A 294 -4.32 19.04 -24.97
CA PHE A 294 -4.27 19.16 -23.52
C PHE A 294 -3.82 20.55 -23.11
N ASP A 295 -4.42 21.08 -22.05
CA ASP A 295 -3.99 22.35 -21.45
C ASP A 295 -2.82 22.12 -20.48
N TYR A 296 -2.83 20.96 -19.79
CA TYR A 296 -1.76 20.56 -18.87
C TYR A 296 -1.28 19.13 -19.13
N VAL A 297 0.00 18.90 -18.87
CA VAL A 297 0.60 17.55 -18.90
C VAL A 297 1.36 17.30 -17.60
N LEU A 298 1.06 16.17 -16.96
CA LEU A 298 1.77 15.65 -15.80
C LEU A 298 2.67 14.50 -16.27
N THR A 299 3.98 14.74 -16.29
CA THR A 299 4.96 13.79 -16.85
C THR A 299 6.21 13.66 -15.99
N GLU A 300 6.75 12.45 -15.87
CA GLU A 300 8.09 12.18 -15.37
C GLU A 300 9.17 12.74 -16.30
N ASP A 301 8.91 12.67 -17.61
CA ASP A 301 9.88 12.91 -18.67
C ASP A 301 9.32 13.92 -19.68
N PRO A 302 9.68 15.20 -19.59
CA PRO A 302 9.23 16.24 -20.52
C PRO A 302 9.65 16.00 -21.95
N ASP A 303 10.78 15.31 -22.19
CA ASP A 303 11.32 15.10 -23.53
C ASP A 303 10.43 14.19 -24.39
N LYS A 304 9.51 13.44 -23.75
CA LYS A 304 8.50 12.62 -24.43
C LYS A 304 7.25 13.40 -24.84
N VAL A 305 7.09 14.63 -24.36
CA VAL A 305 5.94 15.48 -24.65
C VAL A 305 6.29 16.36 -25.83
N LEU A 306 5.64 16.13 -26.98
CA LEU A 306 5.95 16.87 -28.20
C LEU A 306 5.25 18.23 -28.20
N GLY A 307 5.96 19.26 -28.70
CA GLY A 307 5.47 20.63 -28.81
C GLY A 307 6.23 21.62 -27.93
N GLU A 308 5.80 22.88 -27.93
CA GLU A 308 6.35 23.91 -27.05
C GLU A 308 5.55 23.91 -25.74
N TRP A 309 6.21 23.55 -24.64
CA TRP A 309 5.60 23.42 -23.32
C TRP A 309 6.39 24.20 -22.28
N GLN A 310 5.69 24.96 -21.45
CA GLN A 310 6.30 25.64 -20.31
C GLN A 310 6.23 24.75 -19.07
N VAL A 311 7.37 24.56 -18.39
CA VAL A 311 7.41 23.89 -17.09
C VAL A 311 6.93 24.88 -16.02
N LEU A 312 5.75 24.65 -15.45
CA LEU A 312 5.21 25.47 -14.37
C LEU A 312 5.83 25.15 -13.01
N GLY A 313 6.26 23.90 -12.83
CA GLY A 313 6.93 23.46 -11.62
C GLY A 313 7.10 21.96 -11.54
N VAL A 314 7.80 21.54 -10.50
CA VAL A 314 8.19 20.15 -10.28
C VAL A 314 7.72 19.65 -8.93
N VAL A 315 7.09 18.48 -8.95
CA VAL A 315 6.70 17.73 -7.76
C VAL A 315 7.77 16.70 -7.46
N MET A 316 8.23 16.74 -6.22
CA MET A 316 9.29 15.88 -5.74
C MET A 316 8.72 14.60 -5.14
N GLY A 317 9.45 13.50 -5.26
CA GLY A 317 9.18 12.25 -4.54
C GLY A 317 10.36 11.84 -3.66
N TYR A 318 10.10 10.92 -2.75
CA TYR A 318 11.13 10.38 -1.87
C TYR A 318 12.20 9.58 -2.63
N ASP A 319 13.46 9.81 -2.25
CA ASP A 319 14.64 9.18 -2.85
C ASP A 319 15.66 8.74 -1.79
N GLY A 320 15.16 8.22 -0.67
CA GLY A 320 15.99 7.71 0.43
C GLY A 320 16.25 8.72 1.54
N ILE A 321 17.23 8.40 2.40
CA ILE A 321 17.60 9.23 3.56
C ILE A 321 18.89 9.97 3.23
N GLU A 322 18.93 11.27 3.50
CA GLU A 322 20.13 12.08 3.42
C GLU A 322 20.63 12.53 4.80
N ILE A 323 21.95 12.65 4.92
CA ILE A 323 22.63 13.21 6.07
C ILE A 323 23.46 14.40 5.58
N LEU A 324 23.05 15.61 5.92
CA LEU A 324 23.78 16.84 5.56
C LEU A 324 24.53 17.36 6.78
N ARG A 325 25.80 17.70 6.57
CA ARG A 325 26.69 18.24 7.60
C ARG A 325 26.73 19.78 7.53
N PRO A 326 27.20 20.46 8.58
CA PRO A 326 27.48 21.89 8.54
C PRO A 326 28.43 22.22 7.38
N GLY A 327 28.13 23.28 6.62
CA GLY A 327 28.94 23.70 5.47
C GLY A 327 28.75 22.87 4.19
N SER A 328 28.06 21.72 4.25
CA SER A 328 27.62 21.07 3.02
C SER A 328 26.59 21.96 2.34
N PRO A 329 26.72 22.25 1.02
CA PRO A 329 25.60 22.80 0.30
C PRO A 329 24.42 21.86 0.56
N ALA A 330 23.25 22.41 0.92
CA ALA A 330 22.05 21.63 0.64
C ALA A 330 22.16 21.30 -0.83
N ALA A 331 21.99 20.02 -1.23
CA ALA A 331 21.94 19.66 -2.64
C ALA A 331 21.14 20.76 -3.32
N ARG A 332 21.81 21.53 -4.20
CA ARG A 332 21.21 22.70 -4.82
C ARG A 332 19.92 22.19 -5.44
N GLU A 333 18.82 22.86 -5.14
CA GLU A 333 17.58 22.67 -5.87
C GLU A 333 17.95 22.85 -7.36
N GLY A 334 18.11 21.73 -8.09
CA GLY A 334 18.70 21.69 -9.43
C GLY A 334 20.21 21.33 -9.49
N GLU A 335 20.56 20.05 -9.32
CA GLU A 335 21.74 19.47 -9.99
C GLU A 335 21.29 18.62 -11.17
N ALA A 336 20.95 19.30 -12.28
CA ALA A 336 21.13 18.86 -13.66
C ALA A 336 20.68 19.98 -14.64
N GLY A 337 21.50 21.03 -14.81
CA GLY A 337 21.55 21.82 -16.05
C GLY A 337 20.29 22.51 -16.61
N GLN A 338 19.15 22.51 -15.93
CA GLN A 338 17.91 23.17 -16.34
C GLN A 338 17.62 24.36 -15.42
N GLU A 339 16.97 25.41 -15.94
CA GLU A 339 16.55 26.62 -15.22
C GLU A 339 15.92 26.31 -13.85
N GLU A 340 15.97 27.24 -12.90
CA GLU A 340 15.43 27.08 -11.53
C GLU A 340 13.95 26.63 -11.54
N GLU A 341 13.71 25.32 -11.56
CA GLU A 341 12.36 24.75 -11.55
C GLU A 341 11.69 25.05 -10.20
N ILE A 342 10.48 25.60 -10.24
CA ILE A 342 9.71 25.89 -9.03
C ILE A 342 9.28 24.56 -8.39
N VAL A 343 9.79 24.28 -7.19
CA VAL A 343 9.41 23.08 -6.43
C VAL A 343 8.02 23.28 -5.81
N LEU A 344 7.11 22.35 -6.07
CA LEU A 344 5.73 22.39 -5.61
C LEU A 344 5.45 21.39 -4.48
N GLY A 345 4.31 21.59 -3.80
CA GLY A 345 3.70 20.61 -2.91
C GLY A 345 4.54 20.21 -1.68
N LEU A 346 4.58 18.91 -1.40
CA LEU A 346 5.28 18.32 -0.26
C LEU A 346 6.79 18.48 -0.34
N GLY A 347 7.35 18.51 -1.56
CA GLY A 347 8.78 18.78 -1.79
C GLY A 347 9.20 20.12 -1.18
N ALA A 348 8.44 21.17 -1.47
CA ALA A 348 8.68 22.51 -0.92
C ALA A 348 8.56 22.56 0.61
N ARG A 349 7.56 21.86 1.18
CA ARG A 349 7.39 21.76 2.64
C ARG A 349 8.58 21.08 3.31
N ILE A 350 9.10 20.00 2.72
CA ILE A 350 10.28 19.31 3.23
C ILE A 350 11.52 20.19 3.13
N ALA A 351 11.69 20.92 2.02
CA ALA A 351 12.77 21.89 1.89
C ALA A 351 12.71 22.97 2.98
N ALA A 352 11.53 23.50 3.28
CA ALA A 352 11.31 24.47 4.36
C ALA A 352 11.61 23.87 5.75
N ILE A 353 11.14 22.65 6.03
CA ILE A 353 11.43 21.94 7.29
C ILE A 353 12.94 21.69 7.42
N ARG A 354 13.59 21.25 6.35
CA ARG A 354 15.05 21.04 6.30
C ARG A 354 15.79 22.34 6.60
N GLY A 355 15.41 23.45 5.96
CA GLY A 355 16.00 24.77 6.21
C GLY A 355 15.83 25.22 7.66
N PHE A 356 14.62 25.06 8.21
CA PHE A 356 14.31 25.34 9.61
C PHE A 356 15.19 24.50 10.55
N VAL A 357 15.20 23.18 10.40
CA VAL A 357 15.99 22.28 11.26
C VAL A 357 17.47 22.63 11.19
N ARG A 358 18.02 22.83 10.00
CA ARG A 358 19.45 23.20 9.83
C ARG A 358 19.82 24.50 10.54
N LYS A 359 18.90 25.46 10.64
CA LYS A 359 19.12 26.71 11.39
C LYS A 359 19.32 26.46 12.89
N TYR A 360 18.60 25.49 13.48
CA TYR A 360 18.68 25.17 14.91
C TYR A 360 19.75 24.14 15.26
N THR A 361 20.11 23.25 14.33
CA THR A 361 21.09 22.18 14.55
C THR A 361 22.52 22.57 14.16
N GLY A 362 22.78 23.84 13.85
CA GLY A 362 24.10 24.30 13.39
C GLY A 362 24.47 23.76 12.01
N GLY A 363 23.49 23.47 11.15
CA GLY A 363 23.68 23.03 9.77
C GLY A 363 23.44 21.54 9.51
N TRP A 364 23.13 20.75 10.54
CA TRP A 364 22.86 19.31 10.42
C TRP A 364 21.43 18.99 9.96
N TRP A 365 21.30 18.00 9.08
CA TRP A 365 20.00 17.44 8.70
C TRP A 365 20.12 15.92 8.55
N ILE A 366 19.14 15.20 9.09
CA ILE A 366 18.93 13.78 8.87
C ILE A 366 17.45 13.62 8.55
N GLY A 367 17.13 13.30 7.31
CA GLY A 367 15.73 13.27 6.86
C GLY A 367 15.57 12.77 5.44
N PRO A 368 14.36 12.88 4.87
CA PRO A 368 14.08 12.44 3.52
C PRO A 368 14.90 13.24 2.50
N ARG A 369 15.57 12.51 1.60
CA ARG A 369 16.04 13.04 0.32
C ARG A 369 14.85 13.08 -0.62
N MET A 370 14.70 14.19 -1.32
CA MET A 370 13.64 14.41 -2.30
C MET A 370 14.28 14.57 -3.67
N SER A 371 13.74 13.89 -4.69
CA SER A 371 14.18 14.01 -6.09
C SER A 371 13.03 14.49 -6.97
N PRO A 372 13.31 15.21 -8.08
CA PRO A 372 12.31 15.49 -9.11
C PRO A 372 11.63 14.20 -9.57
N ARG A 373 10.30 14.19 -9.69
CA ARG A 373 9.54 13.01 -10.16
C ARG A 373 8.51 13.35 -11.21
N ILE A 374 7.74 14.43 -11.04
CA ILE A 374 6.66 14.79 -11.98
C ILE A 374 6.76 16.28 -12.24
N ARG A 375 6.81 16.67 -13.51
CA ARG A 375 6.73 18.06 -13.95
C ARG A 375 5.32 18.36 -14.44
N ILE A 376 4.87 19.57 -14.12
CA ILE A 376 3.60 20.11 -14.58
C ILE A 376 3.91 21.04 -15.75
N LEU A 377 3.48 20.63 -16.93
CA LEU A 377 3.64 21.39 -18.15
C LEU A 377 2.34 22.11 -18.49
N ASN A 378 2.44 23.32 -19.07
CA ASN A 378 1.32 24.08 -19.61
C ASN A 378 1.64 24.49 -21.05
N GLN A 379 0.63 24.43 -21.91
CA GLN A 379 0.73 24.74 -23.33
C GLN A 379 0.87 26.25 -23.63
N GLY A 380 0.76 27.14 -22.63
CA GLY A 380 1.00 28.58 -22.79
C GLY A 380 0.13 29.22 -23.88
N LYS A 381 -1.20 29.08 -23.77
CA LYS A 381 -2.16 29.73 -24.67
C LYS A 381 -2.32 31.22 -24.39
#